data_AF-A0A4V6M1C6-F1
#
_entry.id   AF-A0A4V6M1C6-F1
#
_cell.length_a   1.000
_cell.length_b   1.000
_cell.length_c   1.000
_cell.angle_alpha   90.00
_cell.angle_beta   90.00
_cell.angle_gamma   90.00
#
_symmetry.space_group_name_H-M   'P 1'
#
loop_
_entity.id
_entity.type
_entity.pdbx_description
1 polymer ?
#
loop_
_entity_poly.entity_id
_entity_poly.type
_entity_poly.pdbx_seq_one_letter_code
_entity_poly.pdbx_strand_id
1 'polypeptide(L)'
;MPRKPADKDKKPQKKQIVAFKVEDELAQFLDKLPNKSEFIRKAILAQFGMTCPLCTGTGVVEKGIHDHYEPLIESHNTRSCDKCKTSVTFPLSLEAAAAGDRDRFRQFLQGGPLYCAKCYPTAPPCHDCGWHVMMERVAEHFKLVHSH
;
A
#
# COMPACT_ATOMS: atom_id res chain seq x y z
N MET A 1 -42.98 -24.28 -31.16
CA MET A 1 -41.83 -23.34 -31.17
C MET A 1 -41.96 -22.39 -29.99
N PRO A 2 -41.12 -22.46 -28.95
CA PRO A 2 -41.19 -21.53 -27.82
C PRO A 2 -40.60 -20.17 -28.21
N ARG A 3 -41.31 -19.08 -27.87
CA ARG A 3 -40.89 -17.69 -28.13
C ARG A 3 -39.66 -17.34 -27.27
N LYS A 4 -38.64 -16.79 -27.91
CA LYS A 4 -37.42 -16.23 -27.29
C LYS A 4 -37.82 -15.05 -26.37
N PRO A 5 -37.47 -15.03 -25.08
CA PRO A 5 -37.77 -13.87 -24.24
C PRO A 5 -36.89 -12.69 -24.65
N ALA A 6 -37.52 -11.54 -24.84
CA ALA A 6 -36.89 -10.28 -25.20
C ALA A 6 -35.95 -9.80 -24.09
N ASP A 7 -34.79 -9.31 -24.51
CA ASP A 7 -33.79 -8.63 -23.71
C ASP A 7 -34.44 -7.45 -23.00
N LYS A 8 -34.55 -7.53 -21.67
CA LYS A 8 -35.13 -6.46 -20.86
C LYS A 8 -34.13 -5.32 -20.81
N ASP A 9 -34.44 -4.28 -21.58
CA ASP A 9 -33.89 -2.92 -21.53
C ASP A 9 -33.21 -2.58 -20.19
N LYS A 10 -31.87 -2.60 -20.18
CA LYS A 10 -31.07 -1.88 -19.19
C LYS A 10 -31.36 -0.39 -19.37
N LYS A 11 -32.31 0.16 -18.59
CA LYS A 11 -32.56 1.60 -18.51
C LYS A 11 -31.22 2.35 -18.33
N PRO A 12 -30.89 3.33 -19.18
CA PRO A 12 -29.67 4.11 -19.00
C PRO A 12 -29.74 4.83 -17.65
N GLN A 13 -28.68 4.66 -16.84
CA GLN A 13 -28.60 5.30 -15.53
C GLN A 13 -28.75 6.81 -15.67
N LYS A 14 -29.58 7.42 -14.82
CA LYS A 14 -29.84 8.86 -14.83
C LYS A 14 -28.53 9.62 -14.61
N LYS A 15 -28.06 10.36 -15.61
CA LYS A 15 -26.89 11.24 -15.50
C LYS A 15 -27.33 12.53 -14.79
N GLN A 16 -26.66 12.87 -13.69
CA GLN A 16 -26.87 14.13 -12.98
C GLN A 16 -25.83 15.15 -13.46
N ILE A 17 -26.28 16.36 -13.82
CA ILE A 17 -25.41 17.45 -14.25
C ILE A 17 -24.97 18.23 -13.02
N VAL A 18 -23.65 18.38 -12.84
CA VAL A 18 -23.03 19.18 -11.78
C VAL A 18 -22.19 20.26 -12.45
N ALA A 19 -22.43 21.53 -12.12
CA ALA A 19 -21.63 22.65 -12.57
C ALA A 19 -20.74 23.13 -11.42
N PHE A 20 -19.45 23.32 -11.67
CA PHE A 20 -18.50 23.85 -10.70
C PHE A 20 -17.70 24.98 -11.35
N LYS A 21 -17.37 26.01 -10.57
CA LYS A 21 -16.52 27.11 -11.01
C LYS A 21 -15.06 26.69 -10.89
N VAL A 22 -14.25 27.10 -11.85
CA VAL A 22 -12.81 26.83 -11.90
C VAL A 22 -12.07 28.10 -12.32
N GLU A 23 -10.77 28.14 -12.03
CA GLU A 23 -9.86 29.18 -12.51
C GLU A 23 -9.68 29.10 -14.04
N ASP A 24 -9.39 30.24 -14.66
CA ASP A 24 -9.31 30.35 -16.13
C ASP A 24 -8.24 29.44 -16.73
N GLU A 25 -7.12 29.23 -16.04
CA GLU A 25 -6.05 28.34 -16.48
C GLU A 25 -6.51 26.87 -16.56
N LEU A 26 -7.28 26.42 -15.57
CA LEU A 26 -7.83 25.07 -15.52
C LEU A 26 -8.92 24.88 -16.58
N ALA A 27 -9.74 25.90 -16.83
CA ALA A 27 -10.73 25.88 -17.90
C ALA A 27 -10.05 25.71 -19.27
N GLN A 28 -9.00 26.48 -19.56
CA GLN A 28 -8.24 26.36 -20.81
C GLN A 28 -7.57 24.99 -20.96
N PHE A 29 -7.10 24.39 -19.87
CA PHE A 29 -6.55 23.04 -19.88
C PHE A 29 -7.63 21.99 -20.21
N LEU A 30 -8.78 22.07 -19.54
CA LEU A 30 -9.91 21.17 -19.79
C LEU A 30 -10.45 21.33 -21.23
N ASP A 31 -10.38 22.53 -21.80
CA ASP A 31 -10.79 22.82 -23.18
C ASP A 31 -9.93 22.14 -24.25
N LYS A 32 -8.65 21.86 -23.94
CA LYS A 32 -7.72 21.17 -24.85
C LYS A 32 -7.94 19.65 -24.90
N LEU A 33 -8.77 19.10 -24.02
CA LEU A 33 -8.99 17.65 -23.93
C LEU A 33 -10.12 17.20 -24.87
N PRO A 34 -9.94 16.06 -25.58
CA PRO A 34 -10.94 15.54 -26.50
C PRO A 34 -12.24 15.09 -25.80
N ASN A 35 -12.17 14.71 -24.51
CA ASN A 35 -13.33 14.30 -23.72
C ASN A 35 -13.24 14.75 -22.25
N LYS A 36 -13.69 15.99 -22.00
CA LYS A 36 -13.64 16.65 -20.67
C LYS A 36 -14.35 15.83 -19.59
N SER A 37 -15.54 15.32 -19.91
CA SER A 37 -16.37 14.58 -18.96
C SER A 37 -15.75 13.26 -18.53
N GLU A 38 -15.06 12.58 -19.44
CA GLU A 38 -14.36 11.33 -19.13
C GLU A 38 -13.11 11.59 -18.30
N PHE A 39 -12.32 12.60 -18.66
CA PHE A 39 -11.15 13.01 -17.89
C PHE A 39 -11.53 13.41 -16.46
N ILE A 40 -12.52 14.29 -16.30
CA ILE A 40 -13.01 14.73 -14.99
C ILE A 40 -13.54 13.54 -14.20
N ARG A 41 -14.31 12.63 -14.82
CA ARG A 41 -14.79 11.43 -14.13
C ARG A 41 -13.65 10.55 -13.65
N LYS A 42 -12.61 10.32 -14.47
CA LYS A 42 -11.44 9.53 -14.11
C LYS A 42 -10.61 10.20 -13.01
N ALA A 43 -10.37 11.51 -13.11
CA ALA A 43 -9.64 12.28 -12.11
C ALA A 43 -10.37 12.30 -10.76
N ILE A 44 -11.69 12.53 -10.79
CA ILE A 44 -12.56 12.45 -9.61
C ILE A 44 -12.51 11.04 -9.01
N LEU A 45 -12.76 9.99 -9.79
CA LEU A 45 -12.71 8.60 -9.30
C LEU A 45 -11.34 8.22 -8.76
N ALA A 46 -10.25 8.68 -9.37
CA ALA A 46 -8.89 8.48 -8.88
C ALA A 46 -8.67 9.20 -7.54
N GLN A 47 -9.22 10.40 -7.38
CA GLN A 47 -9.12 11.18 -6.14
C GLN A 47 -10.04 10.65 -5.03
N PHE A 48 -11.15 9.99 -5.40
CA PHE A 48 -12.06 9.27 -4.50
C PHE A 48 -11.62 7.82 -4.24
N GLY A 49 -10.47 7.39 -4.78
CA GLY A 49 -9.85 6.15 -4.38
C GLY A 49 -9.50 6.19 -2.89
N MET A 50 -9.77 5.10 -2.18
CA MET A 50 -9.32 4.95 -0.80
C MET A 50 -7.79 4.86 -0.80
N THR A 51 -7.15 5.34 0.26
CA THR A 51 -5.69 5.19 0.42
C THR A 51 -5.32 3.72 0.31
N CYS A 52 -4.37 3.38 -0.57
CA CYS A 52 -3.86 2.03 -0.71
C CYS A 52 -3.48 1.48 0.69
N PRO A 53 -4.13 0.39 1.16
CA PRO A 53 -3.89 -0.12 2.51
C PRO A 53 -2.49 -0.71 2.65
N LEU A 54 -1.84 -1.11 1.54
CA LEU A 54 -0.45 -1.61 1.52
C LEU A 54 0.60 -0.50 1.47
N CYS A 55 0.30 0.55 0.70
CA CYS A 55 1.23 1.63 0.36
C CYS A 55 1.15 2.79 1.36
N THR A 56 0.31 2.64 2.39
CA THR A 56 0.08 3.60 3.47
C THR A 56 -0.12 5.03 2.98
N GLY A 57 -0.99 5.17 1.98
CA GLY A 57 -1.40 6.47 1.44
C GLY A 57 -0.53 7.06 0.34
N THR A 58 0.58 6.40 -0.07
CA THR A 58 1.34 6.84 -1.27
C THR A 58 0.65 6.50 -2.59
N GLY A 59 -0.32 5.57 -2.56
CA GLY A 59 -1.15 5.20 -3.69
C GLY A 59 -2.64 5.26 -3.34
N VAL A 60 -3.46 5.28 -4.38
CA VAL A 60 -4.93 5.22 -4.30
C VAL A 60 -5.42 3.93 -4.94
N VAL A 61 -6.41 3.28 -4.34
CA VAL A 61 -7.05 2.08 -4.88
C VAL A 61 -8.56 2.27 -4.90
N GLU A 62 -9.25 1.57 -5.81
CA GLU A 62 -10.70 1.56 -5.83
C GLU A 62 -11.25 1.01 -4.50
N LYS A 63 -12.36 1.58 -4.02
CA LYS A 63 -12.97 1.20 -2.75
C LYS A 63 -13.23 -0.31 -2.62
N GLY A 64 -13.70 -0.96 -3.69
CA GLY A 64 -13.95 -2.41 -3.65
C GLY A 64 -12.67 -3.25 -3.43
N ILE A 65 -11.53 -2.77 -3.93
CA ILE A 65 -10.22 -3.40 -3.70
C ILE A 65 -9.74 -3.09 -2.28
N HIS A 66 -9.88 -1.85 -1.83
CA HIS A 66 -9.58 -1.48 -0.45
C HIS A 66 -10.31 -2.37 0.55
N ASP A 67 -11.64 -2.41 0.49
CA ASP A 67 -12.50 -3.13 1.43
C ASP A 67 -12.24 -4.65 1.41
N HIS A 68 -11.78 -5.18 0.28
CA HIS A 68 -11.42 -6.59 0.16
C HIS A 68 -10.07 -6.93 0.80
N TYR A 69 -9.06 -6.08 0.59
CA TYR A 69 -7.70 -6.36 1.05
C TYR A 69 -7.42 -5.85 2.46
N GLU A 70 -8.09 -4.82 2.95
CA GLU A 70 -7.94 -4.29 4.32
C GLU A 70 -8.01 -5.39 5.40
N PRO A 71 -9.07 -6.22 5.50
CA PRO A 71 -9.13 -7.28 6.51
C PRO A 71 -8.10 -8.39 6.29
N LEU A 72 -7.68 -8.64 5.04
CA LEU A 72 -6.63 -9.62 4.74
C LEU A 72 -5.27 -9.13 5.23
N ILE A 73 -4.99 -7.85 5.04
CA ILE A 73 -3.74 -7.24 5.50
C ILE A 73 -3.70 -7.22 7.02
N GLU A 74 -4.79 -6.85 7.69
CA GLU A 74 -4.87 -6.88 9.16
C GLU A 74 -4.66 -8.29 9.73
N SER A 75 -5.21 -9.33 9.07
CA SER A 75 -5.04 -10.71 9.52
C SER A 75 -3.67 -11.31 9.19
N HIS A 76 -2.91 -10.73 8.26
CA HIS A 76 -1.63 -11.27 7.79
C HIS A 76 -0.42 -10.35 8.07
N ASN A 77 -0.59 -9.28 8.83
CA ASN A 77 0.49 -8.38 9.29
C ASN A 77 1.36 -8.97 10.42
N THR A 78 1.37 -10.30 10.53
CA THR A 78 2.01 -11.02 11.63
C THR A 78 3.03 -12.01 11.08
N ARG A 79 4.26 -11.93 11.58
CA ARG A 79 5.39 -12.77 11.17
C ARG A 79 6.17 -13.24 12.40
N SER A 80 6.80 -14.41 12.29
CA SER A 80 7.63 -14.93 13.37
C SER A 80 8.98 -14.23 13.42
N CYS A 81 9.45 -13.91 14.63
CA CYS A 81 10.78 -13.37 14.88
C CYS A 81 11.85 -14.33 14.35
N ASP A 82 12.82 -13.82 13.60
CA ASP A 82 13.86 -14.64 12.99
C ASP A 82 14.71 -15.41 14.01
N LYS A 83 14.88 -14.86 15.22
CA LYS A 83 15.62 -15.47 16.33
C LYS A 83 14.76 -16.45 17.14
N CYS A 84 13.75 -15.94 17.85
CA CYS A 84 13.01 -16.69 18.87
C CYS A 84 11.68 -17.29 18.39
N LYS A 85 11.32 -17.07 17.12
CA LYS A 85 10.07 -17.54 16.49
C LYS A 85 8.76 -17.04 17.11
N THR A 86 8.83 -16.17 18.11
CA THR A 86 7.64 -15.49 18.66
C THR A 86 6.93 -14.69 17.58
N SER A 87 5.61 -14.71 17.60
CA SER A 87 4.77 -13.94 16.69
C SER A 87 4.93 -12.43 16.93
N VAL A 88 5.23 -11.68 15.87
CA VAL A 88 5.41 -10.23 15.88
C VAL A 88 4.46 -9.64 14.85
N THR A 89 3.54 -8.81 15.33
CA THR A 89 2.75 -7.94 14.45
C THR A 89 3.63 -6.76 14.05
N PHE A 90 3.74 -6.52 12.74
CA PHE A 90 4.51 -5.42 12.19
C PHE A 90 3.57 -4.41 11.52
N PRO A 91 3.88 -3.11 11.61
CA PRO A 91 3.08 -2.10 10.94
C PRO A 91 3.39 -2.08 9.44
N LEU A 92 2.42 -1.65 8.64
CA LEU A 92 2.56 -1.49 7.19
C LEU A 92 3.41 -0.27 6.83
N SER A 93 3.55 0.68 7.76
CA SER A 93 4.41 1.84 7.64
C SER A 93 5.21 2.11 8.90
N LEU A 94 6.27 2.90 8.77
CA LEU A 94 7.12 3.29 9.91
C LEU A 94 6.45 4.32 10.81
N GLU A 95 5.54 5.11 10.26
CA GLU A 95 4.77 6.12 10.99
C GLU A 95 3.83 5.48 11.99
N ALA A 96 3.28 4.30 11.66
CA ALA A 96 2.44 3.51 12.55
C ALA A 96 3.23 2.74 13.64
N ALA A 97 4.56 2.70 13.55
CA ALA A 97 5.41 2.08 14.57
C ALA A 97 5.59 2.99 15.80
N ALA A 98 5.59 2.38 16.99
CA ALA A 98 6.03 3.04 18.22
C ALA A 98 7.49 3.52 18.07
N ALA A 99 7.81 4.69 18.65
CA ALA A 99 9.11 5.35 18.45
C ALA A 99 10.31 4.44 18.73
N GLY A 100 10.25 3.63 19.80
CA GLY A 100 11.33 2.70 20.17
C GLY A 100 11.46 1.46 19.27
N ASP A 101 10.51 1.23 18.39
CA ASP A 101 10.49 0.09 17.46
C ASP A 101 10.74 0.50 16.00
N ARG A 102 10.88 1.80 15.72
CA ARG A 102 11.03 2.32 14.36
C ARG A 102 12.23 1.76 13.63
N ASP A 103 13.38 1.65 14.29
CA ASP A 103 14.60 1.14 13.66
C ASP A 103 14.49 -0.35 13.34
N ARG A 104 13.88 -1.11 14.26
CA ARG A 104 13.59 -2.54 14.12
C ARG A 104 12.68 -2.81 12.92
N PHE A 105 11.60 -2.05 12.78
CA PHE A 105 10.69 -2.20 11.65
C PHE A 105 11.23 -1.58 10.36
N ARG A 106 12.06 -0.52 10.41
CA ARG A 106 12.73 0.04 9.23
C ARG A 106 13.59 -0.99 8.54
N GLN A 107 14.40 -1.70 9.29
CA GLN A 107 15.19 -2.80 8.76
C GLN A 107 14.31 -3.85 8.07
N PHE A 108 13.24 -4.30 8.72
CA PHE A 108 12.36 -5.32 8.16
C PHE A 108 11.66 -4.85 6.87
N LEU A 109 11.11 -3.64 6.86
CA LEU A 109 10.41 -3.08 5.69
C LEU A 109 11.38 -2.81 4.52
N GLN A 110 12.67 -2.64 4.79
CA GLN A 110 13.72 -2.54 3.76
C GLN A 110 14.25 -3.92 3.29
N GLY A 111 13.63 -5.02 3.71
CA GLY A 111 13.99 -6.38 3.31
C GLY A 111 14.99 -7.08 4.24
N GLY A 112 15.31 -6.49 5.38
CA GLY A 112 16.13 -7.12 6.43
C GLY A 112 15.34 -8.08 7.33
N PRO A 113 16.01 -8.75 8.28
CA PRO A 113 15.37 -9.72 9.17
C PRO A 113 14.44 -9.06 10.18
N LEU A 114 13.35 -9.76 10.54
CA LEU A 114 12.38 -9.31 11.55
C LEU A 114 12.77 -9.83 12.93
N TYR A 115 13.01 -8.93 13.87
CA TYR A 115 13.20 -9.28 15.27
C TYR A 115 12.06 -8.78 16.13
N CYS A 116 11.80 -9.45 17.26
CA CYS A 116 10.94 -8.92 18.33
C CYS A 116 11.70 -7.85 19.14
N ALA A 117 10.98 -7.04 19.92
CA ALA A 117 11.57 -5.98 20.75
C ALA A 117 12.67 -6.48 21.72
N LYS A 118 12.58 -7.73 22.18
CA LYS A 118 13.59 -8.35 23.06
C LYS A 118 14.83 -8.83 22.31
N CYS A 119 14.68 -9.32 21.09
CA CYS A 119 15.78 -9.90 20.32
C CYS A 119 16.57 -8.85 19.53
N TYR A 120 15.92 -7.78 19.07
CA TYR A 120 16.56 -6.72 18.30
C TYR A 120 17.82 -6.12 18.97
N PRO A 121 17.80 -5.70 20.26
CA PRO A 121 18.99 -5.15 20.90
C PRO A 121 20.11 -6.17 21.15
N THR A 122 19.83 -7.47 21.03
CA THR A 122 20.84 -8.53 21.21
C THR A 122 21.60 -8.86 19.93
N ALA A 123 21.11 -8.43 18.77
CA ALA A 123 21.80 -8.58 17.51
C ALA A 123 22.79 -7.42 17.33
N PRO A 124 24.07 -7.69 17.02
CA PRO A 124 25.00 -6.64 16.70
C PRO A 124 24.64 -5.97 15.36
N PRO A 125 24.82 -4.65 15.22
CA PRO A 125 24.67 -3.97 13.94
C PRO A 125 25.83 -4.34 13.00
N CYS A 126 25.51 -4.59 11.74
CA CYS A 126 26.47 -4.70 10.65
C CYS A 126 27.23 -3.38 10.49
N HIS A 127 28.54 -3.44 10.35
CA HIS A 127 29.38 -2.26 10.23
C HIS A 127 29.10 -1.44 8.95
N ASP A 128 28.68 -2.10 7.86
CA ASP A 128 28.57 -1.46 6.55
C ASP A 128 27.19 -0.84 6.28
N CYS A 129 26.11 -1.45 6.79
CA CYS A 129 24.73 -0.95 6.60
C CYS A 129 23.97 -0.61 7.89
N GLY A 130 24.54 -0.91 9.07
CA GLY A 130 23.88 -0.69 10.35
C GLY A 130 22.73 -1.65 10.67
N TRP A 131 22.42 -2.63 9.81
CA TRP A 131 21.39 -3.63 10.09
C TRP A 131 21.80 -4.54 11.22
N HIS A 132 20.92 -4.71 12.20
CA HIS A 132 21.07 -5.70 13.25
C HIS A 132 20.95 -7.09 12.63
N VAL A 133 22.02 -7.87 12.64
CA VAL A 133 22.08 -9.21 12.05
C VAL A 133 22.75 -10.16 13.05
N MET A 134 22.14 -11.31 13.30
CA MET A 134 22.76 -12.33 14.16
C MET A 134 24.05 -12.85 13.52
N MET A 135 25.09 -13.05 14.32
CA MET A 135 26.41 -13.52 13.86
C MET A 135 26.34 -14.76 12.95
N GLU A 136 25.41 -15.67 13.25
CA GLU A 136 25.16 -16.90 12.47
C GLU A 136 24.69 -16.63 11.03
N ARG A 137 24.03 -15.48 10.79
CA ARG A 137 23.47 -15.07 9.49
C ARG A 137 24.24 -13.93 8.81
N VAL A 138 25.34 -13.47 9.42
CA VAL A 138 26.15 -12.38 8.86
C VAL A 138 26.71 -12.76 7.48
N ALA A 139 27.18 -13.99 7.31
CA ALA A 139 27.71 -14.45 6.02
C ALA A 139 26.65 -14.45 4.90
N GLU A 140 25.39 -14.79 5.20
CA GLU A 140 24.28 -14.72 4.24
C GLU A 140 23.90 -13.27 3.93
N HIS A 141 23.85 -12.42 4.95
CA HIS A 141 23.60 -10.99 4.80
C HIS A 141 24.63 -10.31 3.89
N PHE A 142 25.93 -10.55 4.10
CA PHE A 142 26.98 -10.02 3.22
C PHE A 142 26.83 -10.50 1.77
N LYS A 143 26.39 -11.74 1.56
CA LYS A 143 26.14 -12.26 0.21
C LYS A 143 24.95 -11.59 -0.49
N LEU A 144 23.88 -11.31 0.24
CA LEU A 144 22.64 -10.78 -0.35
C LEU A 144 22.63 -9.27 -0.48
N VAL A 145 23.29 -8.55 0.44
CA VAL A 145 23.18 -7.09 0.56
C VAL A 145 24.45 -6.37 0.15
N HIS A 146 25.62 -7.01 0.26
CA HIS A 146 26.92 -6.37 0.05
C HIS A 146 27.75 -6.97 -1.09
N SER A 147 27.35 -8.10 -1.65
CA SER A 147 28.07 -8.70 -2.78
C SER A 147 27.59 -8.05 -4.08
N HIS A 148 28.36 -7.08 -4.55
CA HIS A 148 28.30 -6.50 -5.88
C HIS A 148 29.42 -7.07 -6.76
#